data_AF-A0A1J4W8I4-F1
#
_entry.id   AF-A0A1J4W8I4-F1
#
_cell.length_a   1.000
_cell.length_b   1.000
_cell.length_c   1.000
_cell.angle_alpha   90.00
_cell.angle_beta   90.00
_cell.angle_gamma   90.00
#
_symmetry.space_group_name_H-M   'P 1'
#
loop_
_entity.id
_entity.type
_entity.pdbx_description
1 polymer ?
#
loop_
_entity_poly.entity_id
_entity_poly.type
_entity_poly.pdbx_seq_one_letter_code
_entity_poly.pdbx_strand_id
1 'polypeptide(L)'
;MEFIILVGAVLFFFMAFAFAIQINTADKTNEKRDVLVKDTALNVQAEIDLAHRSSEGYSRNFELPEKILNSDYEISIIAGAVYVRTLDGEHATAYPVADVSGQPLKGSNSIRKENGEVFLNS
;
A
#
# COMPACT_ATOMS: atom_id res chain seq x y z
N MET A 1 42.29 1.68 35.04
CA MET A 1 41.93 2.73 34.07
C MET A 1 41.87 2.19 32.64
N GLU A 2 42.89 1.47 32.16
CA GLU A 2 42.94 0.92 30.79
C GLU A 2 41.75 0.01 30.44
N PHE A 3 41.33 -0.87 31.35
CA PHE A 3 40.15 -1.72 31.14
C PHE A 3 38.87 -0.91 30.90
N ILE A 4 38.68 0.19 31.64
CA ILE A 4 37.50 1.06 31.51
C ILE A 4 37.51 1.78 30.17
N ILE A 5 38.69 2.25 29.73
CA ILE A 5 38.85 2.91 28.42
C ILE A 5 38.54 1.92 27.29
N LEU A 6 39.04 0.68 27.39
CA LEU A 6 38.82 -0.35 26.38
C LEU A 6 37.35 -0.75 26.30
N VAL A 7 36.69 -0.98 27.45
CA VAL A 7 35.25 -1.28 27.49
C VAL A 7 34.43 -0.11 26.95
N GLY A 8 34.78 1.13 27.29
CA GLY A 8 34.11 2.32 26.77
C GLY A 8 34.23 2.45 25.25
N ALA A 9 35.42 2.20 24.69
CA ALA A 9 35.63 2.21 23.25
C ALA A 9 34.80 1.14 22.54
N VAL A 10 34.77 -0.10 23.07
CA VAL A 10 33.97 -1.19 22.49
C VAL A 10 32.47 -0.86 22.52
N LEU A 11 31.97 -0.32 23.64
CA LEU A 11 30.57 0.10 23.75
C LEU A 11 30.24 1.24 22.79
N PHE A 12 31.14 2.21 22.61
CA PHE A 12 30.97 3.28 21.64
C PHE A 12 30.86 2.74 20.21
N PHE A 13 31.78 1.84 19.82
CA PHE A 13 31.71 1.20 18.50
C PHE A 13 30.43 0.38 18.32
N PHE A 14 29.99 -0.33 19.36
CA PHE A 14 28.74 -1.09 19.32
C PHE A 14 27.52 -0.18 19.14
N MET A 15 27.45 0.95 19.85
CA MET A 15 26.37 1.92 19.68
C MET A 15 26.39 2.56 18.29
N ALA A 16 27.56 2.97 17.80
CA ALA A 16 27.69 3.54 16.46
C ALA A 16 27.24 2.55 15.38
N PHE A 17 27.62 1.28 15.53
CA PHE A 17 27.21 0.21 14.62
C PHE A 17 25.70 -0.07 14.68
N ALA A 18 25.13 -0.17 15.89
CA ALA A 18 23.70 -0.38 16.06
C ALA A 18 22.87 0.77 15.45
N PHE A 19 23.33 2.01 15.61
CA PHE A 19 22.68 3.18 15.02
C PHE A 19 22.73 3.17 13.48
N ALA A 20 23.87 2.81 12.89
CA ALA A 20 24.01 2.68 11.45
C ALA A 20 23.07 1.61 10.84
N ILE A 21 22.88 0.49 11.54
CA ILE A 21 21.91 -0.54 11.16
C ILE A 21 20.48 0.02 11.21
N GLN A 22 20.14 0.75 12.27
CA GLN A 22 18.81 1.31 12.45
C GLN A 22 18.41 2.26 11.32
N ILE A 23 19.30 3.19 10.92
CA ILE A 23 19.06 4.12 9.81
C ILE A 23 18.78 3.35 8.51
N ASN A 24 19.67 2.44 8.13
CA ASN A 24 19.52 1.66 6.90
C ASN A 24 18.25 0.80 6.88
N THR A 25 17.77 0.38 8.05
CA THR A 25 16.53 -0.42 8.15
C THR A 25 15.30 0.46 7.99
N ALA A 26 15.30 1.66 8.60
CA ALA A 26 14.19 2.60 8.51
C ALA A 26 13.94 3.08 7.07
N ASP A 27 15.00 3.46 6.36
CA ASP A 27 14.90 3.92 4.97
C ASP A 27 14.29 2.84 4.06
N LYS A 28 14.78 1.60 4.19
CA LYS A 28 14.24 0.46 3.44
C LYS A 28 12.79 0.15 3.78
N THR A 29 12.38 0.35 5.03
CA THR A 29 10.98 0.17 5.44
C THR A 29 10.09 1.21 4.78
N ASN A 30 10.51 2.47 4.72
CA ASN A 30 9.76 3.56 4.08
C ASN A 30 9.64 3.33 2.57
N GLU A 31 10.76 3.04 1.89
CA GLU A 31 10.74 2.71 0.46
C GLU A 31 9.81 1.53 0.15
N LYS A 32 9.86 0.47 0.98
CA LYS A 32 8.97 -0.68 0.83
C LYS A 32 7.51 -0.31 1.04
N ARG A 33 7.22 0.61 1.96
CA ARG A 33 5.85 1.08 2.23
C ARG A 33 5.30 1.86 1.04
N ASP A 34 6.10 2.74 0.44
CA ASP A 34 5.74 3.48 -0.79
C ASP A 34 5.38 2.53 -1.93
N VAL A 35 6.20 1.49 -2.14
CA VAL A 35 5.95 0.47 -3.15
C VAL A 35 4.62 -0.24 -2.88
N LEU A 36 4.34 -0.62 -1.64
CA LEU A 36 3.10 -1.34 -1.31
C LEU A 36 1.84 -0.46 -1.39
N VAL A 37 1.94 0.83 -1.03
CA VAL A 37 0.85 1.80 -1.25
C VAL A 37 0.55 1.94 -2.73
N LYS A 38 1.60 2.05 -3.56
CA LYS A 38 1.49 2.07 -5.01
C LYS A 38 0.89 0.78 -5.58
N ASP A 39 1.39 -0.37 -5.18
CA ASP A 39 0.91 -1.66 -5.66
C ASP A 39 -0.56 -1.89 -5.29
N THR A 40 -0.98 -1.45 -4.10
CA THR A 40 -2.39 -1.52 -3.67
C THR A 40 -3.28 -0.71 -4.59
N ALA A 41 -2.89 0.51 -4.93
CA ALA A 41 -3.66 1.36 -5.84
C ALA A 41 -3.66 0.83 -7.28
N LEU A 42 -2.52 0.36 -7.77
CA LEU A 42 -2.38 -0.25 -9.10
C LEU A 42 -3.18 -1.54 -9.24
N ASN A 43 -3.30 -2.35 -8.18
CA ASN A 43 -4.12 -3.55 -8.17
C ASN A 43 -5.60 -3.18 -8.42
N VAL A 44 -6.14 -2.23 -7.66
CA VAL A 44 -7.52 -1.76 -7.86
C VAL A 44 -7.73 -1.18 -9.25
N GLN A 45 -6.81 -0.34 -9.72
CA GLN A 45 -6.85 0.19 -11.09
C GLN A 45 -6.90 -0.94 -12.13
N ALA A 46 -6.02 -1.94 -12.00
CA ALA A 46 -5.94 -3.04 -12.94
C ALA A 46 -7.21 -3.89 -12.95
N GLU A 47 -7.84 -4.14 -11.79
CA GLU A 47 -9.11 -4.88 -11.73
C GLU A 47 -10.26 -4.09 -12.36
N ILE A 48 -10.33 -2.77 -12.13
CA ILE A 48 -11.33 -1.90 -12.78
C ILE A 48 -11.13 -1.88 -14.30
N ASP A 49 -9.90 -1.69 -14.76
CA ASP A 49 -9.57 -1.67 -16.19
C ASP A 49 -9.81 -3.03 -16.86
N LEU A 50 -9.59 -4.14 -16.12
CA LEU A 50 -9.89 -5.48 -16.59
C LEU A 50 -11.40 -5.68 -16.74
N ALA A 51 -12.18 -5.32 -15.73
CA ALA A 51 -13.65 -5.39 -15.81
C ALA A 51 -14.18 -4.54 -16.96
N HIS A 52 -13.68 -3.32 -17.13
CA HIS A 52 -14.12 -2.41 -18.20
C HIS A 52 -13.84 -2.97 -19.60
N ARG A 53 -12.67 -3.58 -19.81
CA ARG A 53 -12.28 -4.22 -21.08
C ARG A 53 -12.91 -5.60 -21.30
N SER A 54 -13.49 -6.19 -20.27
CA SER A 54 -14.11 -7.51 -20.34
C SER A 54 -15.50 -7.45 -20.98
N SER A 55 -15.98 -8.62 -21.41
CA SER A 55 -17.34 -8.79 -21.92
C SER A 55 -18.38 -8.68 -20.81
N GLU A 56 -19.64 -8.46 -21.21
CA GLU A 56 -20.79 -8.52 -20.31
C GLU A 56 -20.86 -9.83 -19.54
N GLY A 57 -21.25 -9.76 -18.27
CA GLY A 57 -21.29 -10.90 -17.36
C GLY A 57 -19.95 -11.23 -16.69
N TYR A 58 -18.92 -10.40 -16.89
CA TYR A 58 -17.67 -10.50 -16.14
C TYR A 58 -17.95 -10.35 -14.64
N SER A 59 -17.40 -11.24 -13.83
CA SER A 59 -17.45 -11.14 -12.37
C SER A 59 -16.22 -11.81 -11.77
N ARG A 60 -15.62 -11.15 -10.79
CA ARG A 60 -14.43 -11.65 -10.10
C ARG A 60 -14.36 -11.10 -8.69
N ASN A 61 -13.75 -11.89 -7.80
CA ASN A 61 -13.36 -11.43 -6.47
C ASN A 61 -11.85 -11.22 -6.41
N PHE A 62 -11.43 -10.18 -5.70
CA PHE A 62 -10.02 -9.88 -5.43
C PHE A 62 -9.87 -9.42 -3.98
N GLU A 63 -8.63 -9.48 -3.47
CA GLU A 63 -8.34 -9.13 -2.08
C GLU A 63 -7.40 -7.94 -2.01
N LEU A 64 -7.72 -7.02 -1.11
CA LEU A 64 -6.86 -5.94 -0.69
C LEU A 64 -6.34 -6.23 0.72
N PRO A 65 -5.10 -5.84 1.05
CA PRO A 65 -4.54 -6.11 2.36
C PRO A 65 -5.34 -5.38 3.45
N GLU A 66 -5.44 -5.96 4.65
CA GLU A 66 -6.01 -5.24 5.81
C GLU A 66 -5.09 -4.09 6.27
N LYS A 67 -3.78 -4.28 6.11
CA LYS A 67 -2.73 -3.33 6.52
C LYS A 67 -1.56 -3.33 5.54
N ILE A 68 -0.89 -2.19 5.41
CA ILE A 68 0.35 -2.07 4.63
C ILE A 68 1.51 -1.99 5.61
N LEU A 69 2.35 -3.04 5.69
CA LEU A 69 3.45 -3.16 6.67
C LEU A 69 3.01 -2.80 8.10
N ASN A 70 1.95 -3.45 8.59
CA ASN A 70 1.32 -3.19 9.90
C ASN A 70 0.74 -1.79 10.09
N SER A 71 0.76 -0.94 9.07
CA SER A 71 0.23 0.42 9.11
C SER A 71 -1.19 0.42 8.54
N ASP A 72 -2.08 1.11 9.24
CA ASP A 72 -3.44 1.32 8.77
C ASP A 72 -3.45 2.33 7.62
N TYR A 73 -4.34 2.09 6.66
CA TYR A 73 -4.46 2.92 5.46
C TYR A 73 -5.93 3.15 5.11
N GLU A 74 -6.18 4.11 4.22
CA GLU A 74 -7.46 4.37 3.59
C GLU A 74 -7.35 4.18 2.09
N ILE A 75 -8.43 3.68 1.49
CA ILE A 75 -8.58 3.55 0.06
C ILE A 75 -9.97 4.05 -0.34
N SER A 76 -10.03 4.82 -1.42
CA SER A 76 -11.29 5.34 -1.95
C SER A 76 -11.14 5.68 -3.44
N ILE A 77 -12.26 5.70 -4.15
CA ILE A 77 -12.33 6.22 -5.51
C ILE A 77 -12.98 7.60 -5.44
N ILE A 78 -12.21 8.63 -5.78
CA ILE A 78 -12.62 10.03 -5.72
C ILE A 78 -12.22 10.70 -7.03
N ALA A 79 -13.18 11.40 -7.67
CA ALA A 79 -12.95 12.16 -8.90
C ALA A 79 -12.28 11.35 -10.04
N GLY A 80 -12.69 10.08 -10.22
CA GLY A 80 -12.16 9.20 -11.27
C GLY A 80 -10.75 8.68 -11.01
N ALA A 81 -10.27 8.73 -9.77
CA ALA A 81 -8.99 8.15 -9.38
C ALA A 81 -9.14 7.28 -8.13
N VAL A 82 -8.43 6.15 -8.08
CA VAL A 82 -8.22 5.40 -6.85
C VAL A 82 -7.13 6.09 -6.04
N TYR A 83 -7.48 6.50 -4.83
CA TYR A 83 -6.62 7.16 -3.88
C TYR A 83 -6.33 6.23 -2.71
N VAL A 84 -5.05 5.99 -2.44
CA VAL A 84 -4.58 5.19 -1.30
C VAL A 84 -3.64 6.05 -0.46
N ARG A 85 -3.87 6.09 0.85
CA ARG A 85 -2.98 6.78 1.79
C ARG A 85 -2.84 6.03 3.10
N THR A 86 -1.68 6.09 3.73
CA THR A 86 -1.51 5.65 5.12
C THR A 86 -2.15 6.64 6.09
N LEU A 87 -2.60 6.16 7.26
CA LEU A 87 -3.28 7.02 8.25
C LEU A 87 -2.35 8.04 8.91
N ASP A 88 -1.05 7.76 8.95
CA ASP A 88 -0.02 8.73 9.37
C ASP A 88 0.18 9.86 8.35
N GLY A 89 -0.35 9.72 7.13
CA GLY A 89 -0.26 10.70 6.06
C GLY A 89 1.11 10.77 5.38
N GLU A 90 2.06 9.91 5.75
CA GLU A 90 3.42 9.93 5.21
C GLU A 90 3.48 9.38 3.78
N HIS A 91 2.58 8.46 3.44
CA HIS A 91 2.59 7.78 2.15
C HIS A 91 1.20 7.86 1.49
N ALA A 92 1.15 8.41 0.28
CA ALA A 92 -0.07 8.53 -0.49
C ALA A 92 0.18 8.41 -2.00
N THR A 93 -0.80 7.88 -2.71
CA THR A 93 -0.76 7.78 -4.18
C THR A 93 -2.16 7.84 -4.77
N ALA A 94 -2.24 8.26 -6.03
CA ALA A 94 -3.48 8.32 -6.79
C ALA A 94 -3.25 7.82 -8.21
N TYR A 95 -4.13 6.97 -8.71
CA TYR A 95 -4.11 6.52 -10.10
C TYR A 95 -5.48 6.72 -10.74
N PRO A 96 -5.56 7.23 -11.98
CA PRO A 96 -6.83 7.36 -12.70
C PRO A 96 -7.44 5.99 -12.95
N VAL A 97 -8.75 5.87 -12.84
CA VAL A 97 -9.50 4.65 -13.10
C VAL A 97 -10.64 4.94 -14.08
N ALA A 98 -11.05 3.94 -14.84
CA ALA A 98 -12.28 4.03 -15.63
C ALA A 98 -13.52 4.21 -14.73
N ASP A 99 -14.62 4.68 -15.33
CA ASP A 99 -15.88 4.85 -14.60
C ASP A 99 -16.33 3.54 -13.96
N VAL A 100 -16.57 3.60 -12.65
CA VAL A 100 -17.00 2.49 -11.81
C VAL A 100 -17.93 2.99 -10.71
N SER A 101 -18.99 2.23 -10.48
CA SER A 101 -19.94 2.47 -9.40
C SER A 101 -19.55 1.67 -8.17
N GLY A 102 -19.37 2.36 -7.03
CA GLY A 102 -19.03 1.75 -5.76
C GLY A 102 -17.65 2.13 -5.23
N GLN A 103 -17.21 1.45 -4.17
CA GLN A 103 -15.97 1.78 -3.46
C GLN A 103 -15.21 0.51 -3.08
N PRO A 104 -13.88 0.52 -3.16
CA PRO A 104 -13.05 -0.57 -2.67
C PRO A 104 -13.12 -0.65 -1.14
N LEU A 105 -13.03 -1.87 -0.63
CA LEU A 105 -13.01 -2.21 0.78
C LEU A 105 -11.70 -2.90 1.11
N LYS A 106 -11.26 -2.83 2.37
CA LYS A 106 -10.17 -3.71 2.83
C LYS A 106 -10.65 -5.16 2.83
N GLY A 107 -9.73 -6.09 2.57
CA GLY A 107 -10.07 -7.51 2.47
C GLY A 107 -10.76 -7.84 1.16
N SER A 108 -11.87 -8.58 1.24
CA SER A 108 -12.53 -9.14 0.05
C SER A 108 -13.36 -8.09 -0.70
N ASN A 109 -13.15 -8.03 -2.01
CA ASN A 109 -13.87 -7.18 -2.94
C ASN A 109 -14.46 -8.02 -4.07
N SER A 110 -15.60 -7.59 -4.59
CA SER A 110 -16.25 -8.17 -5.75
C SER A 110 -16.45 -7.10 -6.82
N ILE A 111 -16.03 -7.40 -8.04
CA ILE A 111 -16.19 -6.54 -9.21
C ILE A 111 -16.95 -7.28 -10.30
N ARG A 112 -17.91 -6.60 -10.92
CA ARG A 112 -18.71 -7.15 -12.03
C ARG A 112 -19.02 -6.13 -13.10
N LYS A 113 -19.31 -6.62 -14.31
CA LYS A 113 -19.78 -5.81 -15.43
C LYS A 113 -21.16 -6.24 -15.88
N GLU A 114 -22.10 -5.31 -15.82
CA GLU A 114 -23.51 -5.51 -16.16
C GLU A 114 -24.05 -4.28 -16.90
N ASN A 115 -24.74 -4.52 -18.02
CA ASN A 115 -25.33 -3.46 -18.85
C ASN A 115 -24.32 -2.41 -19.34
N GLY A 116 -23.06 -2.82 -19.56
CA GLY A 116 -21.98 -1.90 -19.98
C GLY A 116 -21.34 -1.10 -18.85
N GLU A 117 -21.82 -1.22 -17.61
CA GLU A 117 -21.31 -0.52 -16.44
C GLU A 117 -20.53 -1.47 -15.51
N VAL A 118 -19.50 -0.93 -14.85
CA VAL A 118 -18.69 -1.67 -13.87
C VAL A 118 -19.16 -1.34 -12.46
N PHE A 119 -19.42 -2.38 -11.66
CA PHE A 119 -19.84 -2.27 -10.27
C PHE A 119 -18.79 -2.90 -9.35
N LEU A 120 -18.43 -2.17 -8.30
CA LEU A 120 -17.50 -2.60 -7.26
C LEU A 120 -18.23 -2.63 -5.91
N ASN A 121 -18.36 -3.82 -5.32
CA ASN A 121 -19.04 -4.04 -4.03
C ASN A 121 -20.46 -3.45 -3.92
N SER A 122 -21.13 -3.24 -5.05
CA SER A 122 -22.47 -2.64 -5.14
C SER A 122 -23.52 -3.65 -5.55
#